data_AF-A0A950I8H9-F1
#
_entry.id   AF-A0A950I8H9-F1
#
_cell.length_a   1.000
_cell.length_b   1.000
_cell.length_c   1.000
_cell.angle_alpha   90.00
_cell.angle_beta   90.00
_cell.angle_gamma   90.00
#
_symmetry.space_group_name_H-M   'P 1'
#
loop_
_entity.id
_entity.type
_entity.pdbx_description
1 polymer ?
#
loop_
_entity_poly.entity_id
_entity_poly.type
_entity_poly.pdbx_seq_one_letter_code
_entity_poly.pdbx_strand_id
1 'polypeptide(L)' 'MAAKIFAFATMCVGMFIALLDIQIVSASLRDIGGGLSAGADETVWVQTAYLIAEIIVIPLSGWL' A
#
# COMPACT_ATOMS: atom_id res chain seq x y z
N MET A 1 31.79 -1.45 -6.07
CA MET A 1 31.03 -0.23 -5.69
C MET A 1 29.72 -0.12 -6.46
N ALA A 2 29.74 -0.26 -7.80
CA ALA A 2 28.55 -0.23 -8.65
C ALA A 2 27.41 -1.19 -8.24
N ALA A 3 27.72 -2.45 -7.88
CA ALA A 3 26.70 -3.42 -7.45
C ALA A 3 25.93 -3.00 -6.18
N LYS A 4 26.59 -2.31 -5.23
CA LYS A 4 25.93 -1.81 -4.02
C LYS A 4 24.98 -0.65 -4.31
N ILE A 5 25.37 0.23 -5.23
CA ILE A 5 24.54 1.36 -5.69
C ILE A 5 23.32 0.83 -6.44
N PHE A 6 23.51 -0.18 -7.29
CA PHE A 6 22.40 -0.82 -7.99
C PHE A 6 21.40 -1.48 -7.02
N ALA A 7 21.88 -2.26 -6.05
CA ALA A 7 21.04 -2.87 -5.02
C ALA A 7 20.27 -1.82 -4.18
N PHE A 8 20.91 -0.71 -3.84
CA PHE A 8 20.26 0.39 -3.13
C PHE A 8 19.18 1.06 -3.99
N ALA A 9 19.48 1.32 -5.27
CA ALA A 9 18.51 1.92 -6.19
C ALA A 9 17.27 1.03 -6.36
N THR A 10 17.45 -0.30 -6.50
CA THR A 10 16.33 -1.24 -6.59
C THR A 10 15.50 -1.27 -5.30
N MET A 11 16.14 -1.14 -4.13
CA MET A 11 15.44 -1.05 -2.84
C MET A 11 14.62 0.25 -2.74
N CYS A 12 15.17 1.39 -3.16
CA CYS A 12 14.44 2.66 -3.19
C CYS A 12 13.22 2.61 -4.12
N VAL A 13 13.36 1.98 -5.29
CA VAL A 13 12.23 1.79 -6.21
C VAL A 13 11.17 0.88 -5.60
N GLY A 14 11.57 -0.22 -4.96
CA GLY A 14 10.63 -1.10 -4.25
C GLY A 14 9.85 -0.37 -3.16
N MET A 15 10.53 0.44 -2.34
CA MET A 15 9.90 1.28 -1.30
C MET A 15 8.93 2.30 -1.92
N PHE A 16 9.29 2.91 -3.04
CA PHE A 16 8.41 3.85 -3.74
C PHE A 16 7.13 3.17 -4.25
N ILE A 17 7.26 1.98 -4.84
CA ILE A 17 6.11 1.22 -5.34
C ILE A 17 5.18 0.84 -4.19
N ALA A 18 5.72 0.41 -3.04
CA ALA A 18 4.92 0.08 -1.86
C ALA A 18 4.12 1.29 -1.35
N LEU A 19 4.75 2.47 -1.28
CA LEU A 19 4.05 3.69 -0.89
C LEU A 19 3.01 4.12 -1.92
N LEU A 20 3.31 3.96 -3.21
CA LEU A 20 2.38 4.29 -4.29
C LEU A 20 1.09 3.45 -4.21
N ASP A 21 1.17 2.17 -3.84
CA ASP A 21 0.01 1.29 -3.67
C ASP A 21 -0.94 1.79 -2.57
N ILE A 22 -0.39 2.09 -1.38
CA ILE A 22 -1.15 2.68 -0.26
C ILE A 22 -1.86 3.97 -0.69
N GLN A 23 -1.17 4.82 -1.46
CA GLN A 23 -1.73 6.09 -1.91
C GLN A 23 -2.83 5.92 -2.96
N ILE A 24 -2.77 4.90 -3.81
CA ILE A 24 -3.84 4.58 -4.78
C ILE A 24 -5.11 4.21 -4.01
N VAL A 25 -5.01 3.34 -3.02
CA VAL A 25 -6.16 2.94 -2.18
C VAL A 25 -6.75 4.18 -1.52
N SER A 26 -5.93 4.97 -0.84
CA SER A 26 -6.35 6.19 -0.15
C SER A 26 -7.02 7.21 -1.07
N ALA A 27 -6.49 7.44 -2.28
CA ALA A 27 -7.06 8.36 -3.25
C ALA A 27 -8.42 7.86 -3.80
N SER A 28 -8.59 6.56 -3.94
CA SER A 28 -9.81 5.93 -4.49
C SER A 28 -10.98 5.85 -3.49
N LEU A 29 -10.72 5.98 -2.18
CA LEU A 29 -11.73 5.85 -1.13
C LEU A 29 -12.95 6.73 -1.38
N ARG A 30 -12.73 7.99 -1.78
CA ARG A 30 -13.83 8.94 -1.98
C ARG A 30 -14.77 8.53 -3.12
N ASP A 31 -14.23 7.92 -4.17
CA ASP A 31 -15.00 7.43 -5.31
C ASP A 31 -15.73 6.13 -4.95
N ILE A 32 -15.10 5.24 -4.17
CA ILE A 32 -15.72 4.02 -3.63
C ILE A 32 -16.91 4.36 -2.72
N GLY A 33 -16.73 5.30 -1.79
CA GLY A 33 -17.78 5.77 -0.88
C GLY A 33 -18.94 6.43 -1.63
N GLY A 34 -18.63 7.26 -2.64
CA GLY A 34 -19.64 7.90 -3.49
C GLY A 34 -20.42 6.91 -4.35
N GLY A 35 -19.77 5.87 -4.89
CA GLY A 35 -20.41 4.84 -5.71
C GLY A 35 -21.31 3.87 -4.92
N LEU A 36 -20.99 3.62 -3.65
CA LEU A 36 -21.77 2.75 -2.77
C LEU A 36 -22.80 3.51 -1.91
N SER A 37 -22.85 4.84 -2.00
CA SER A 37 -23.61 5.70 -1.07
C SER A 37 -23.29 5.40 0.41
N ALA A 38 -22.05 4.98 0.68
CA ALA A 38 -21.56 4.61 2.01
C ALA A 38 -21.08 5.85 2.78
N GLY A 39 -21.22 5.83 4.10
CA GLY A 39 -20.72 6.88 4.97
C GLY A 39 -19.18 7.01 4.92
N ALA A 40 -18.68 8.19 5.29
CA ALA A 40 -17.24 8.42 5.40
C ALA A 40 -16.57 7.42 6.38
N ASP A 41 -17.29 7.05 7.44
CA ASP A 41 -16.81 6.11 8.45
C ASP A 41 -16.65 4.69 7.90
N GLU A 42 -17.57 4.23 7.05
CA GLU A 42 -17.51 2.90 6.42
C GLU A 42 -16.38 2.82 5.40
N THR A 43 -16.15 3.91 4.67
CA THR A 43 -15.10 4.00 3.66
C THR A 43 -13.70 4.00 4.29
N VAL A 44 -13.54 4.57 5.50
CA VAL A 44 -12.27 4.54 6.25
C VAL A 44 -11.85 3.12 6.63
N TRP A 45 -12.80 2.22 6.89
CA TRP A 45 -12.48 0.82 7.23
C TRP A 45 -11.80 0.06 6.09
N VAL A 46 -11.98 0.50 4.83
CA VAL A 46 -11.28 -0.08 3.67
C VAL A 46 -9.77 0.16 3.79
N GLN A 47 -9.36 1.38 4.15
CA GLN A 47 -7.94 1.70 4.39
C GLN A 47 -7.37 0.89 5.54
N THR A 48 -8.14 0.76 6.63
CA THR A 48 -7.72 -0.01 7.80
C THR A 48 -7.52 -1.48 7.45
N ALA A 49 -8.45 -2.09 6.72
CA ALA A 49 -8.33 -3.48 6.27
C ALA A 49 -7.12 -3.68 5.35
N TYR A 50 -6.87 -2.74 4.45
CA TYR A 50 -5.70 -2.77 3.56
C TYR A 50 -4.38 -2.75 4.35
N LEU A 51 -4.24 -1.85 5.33
CA LEU A 51 -3.04 -1.77 6.17
C LEU A 51 -2.84 -3.03 7.03
N ILE A 52 -3.92 -3.63 7.54
CA ILE A 52 -3.83 -4.91 8.27
C ILE A 52 -3.31 -6.02 7.37
N ALA A 53 -3.80 -6.11 6.12
CA ALA A 53 -3.32 -7.08 5.16
C ALA A 53 -1.82 -6.91 4.89
N GLU A 54 -1.34 -5.67 4.69
CA GLU A 54 0.08 -5.41 4.49
C GLU A 54 0.96 -5.80 5.68
N ILE A 55 0.51 -5.50 6.90
CA ILE A 55 1.24 -5.89 8.13
C ILE A 55 1.43 -7.41 8.22
N ILE A 56 0.52 -8.20 7.66
CA ILE A 56 0.63 -9.67 7.64
C ILE A 56 1.51 -10.13 6.48
N VAL A 57 1.29 -9.59 5.27
CA VAL A 57 1.93 -10.09 4.04
C VAL A 57 3.40 -9.68 3.94
N ILE A 58 3.77 -8.45 4.34
CA ILE A 58 5.16 -7.97 4.24
C ILE A 58 6.13 -8.87 5.03
N PRO A 59 5.89 -9.19 6.31
CA PRO A 59 6.74 -10.12 7.04
C PRO A 59 6.79 -11.51 6.38
N LEU A 60 5.64 -12.00 5.87
CA LEU A 60 5.57 -13.30 5.22
C LEU A 60 6.34 -13.36 3.90
N SER A 61 6.43 -12.26 3.15
CA SER A 61 7.22 -12.19 1.90
C SER A 61 8.72 -12.39 2.10
N GLY A 62 9.23 -12.32 3.34
CA GLY A 62 10.60 -12.71 3.66
C GLY A 62 10.81 -14.23 3.78
N TRP A 63 9.72 -15.00 3.91
CA TRP A 63 9.73 -16.45 4.10
C TRP A 63 9.18 -17.23 2.90
N LEU A 64 8.33 -16.60 2.08
CA LEU A 64 7.75 -17.13 0.84
C LEU A 64 8.68 -16.88 -0.35
#